data_AF-A0AA87RBL4-F1
#
_entry.id   AF-A0AA87RBL4-F1
#
_cell.length_a   1.000
_cell.length_b   1.000
_cell.length_c   1.000
_cell.angle_alpha   90.00
_cell.angle_beta   90.00
_cell.angle_gamma   90.00
#
_symmetry.space_group_name_H-M   'P 1'
#
loop_
_entity.id
_entity.type
_entity.pdbx_description
1 polymer ?
#
loop_
_entity_poly.entity_id
_entity_poly.type
_entity_poly.pdbx_seq_one_letter_code
_entity_poly.pdbx_strand_id
1 'polypeptide(L)'
;MSDHSRLRPTTVTWAGALLLLEALGMLAIAVWTAISALGDPPQHIAGGIFLAALAAGAAFFLLQAGRAMLDGRSWSRAGAVVWQVLQLGVAAGTFDGGEGPVWLALILAVLAVAIMVLVLRRSVTLWLRPEVES
;
A
#
# COMPACT_ATOMS: atom_id res chain seq x y z
N MET A 1 38.29 -7.90 -10.23
CA MET A 1 37.36 -6.86 -9.75
C MET A 1 36.17 -6.83 -10.70
N SER A 2 35.32 -7.85 -10.65
CA SER A 2 34.14 -7.93 -11.51
C SER A 2 33.04 -7.10 -10.88
N ASP A 3 32.71 -5.96 -11.48
CA ASP A 3 31.46 -5.25 -11.23
C ASP A 3 30.30 -6.19 -11.58
N HIS A 4 29.89 -7.02 -10.62
CA HIS A 4 28.53 -7.52 -10.57
C HIS A 4 27.71 -6.33 -10.11
N SER A 5 27.44 -5.42 -11.05
CA SER A 5 26.35 -4.47 -10.91
C SER A 5 25.15 -5.32 -10.50
N ARG A 6 24.80 -5.28 -9.20
CA ARG A 6 23.65 -6.01 -8.67
C ARG A 6 22.42 -5.36 -9.31
N LEU A 7 22.10 -5.78 -10.53
CA LEU A 7 20.92 -5.33 -11.26
C LEU A 7 19.75 -5.56 -10.32
N ARG A 8 19.05 -4.47 -10.01
CA ARG A 8 17.87 -4.52 -9.13
C ARG A 8 16.90 -5.54 -9.73
N PRO A 9 16.48 -6.58 -8.98
CA PRO A 9 15.56 -7.56 -9.51
C PRO A 9 14.29 -6.84 -9.98
N THR A 10 13.83 -7.13 -11.20
CA THR A 10 12.67 -6.46 -11.80
C THR A 10 11.43 -6.53 -10.89
N THR A 11 11.29 -7.63 -10.14
CA THR A 11 10.23 -7.84 -9.13
C THR A 11 10.23 -6.78 -8.04
N VAL A 12 11.40 -6.33 -7.58
CA VAL A 12 11.53 -5.30 -6.54
C VAL A 12 11.11 -3.95 -7.08
N THR A 13 11.54 -3.62 -8.32
CA THR A 13 11.13 -2.38 -8.98
C THR A 13 9.61 -2.33 -9.17
N TRP A 14 9.00 -3.43 -9.63
CA TRP A 14 7.54 -3.52 -9.78
C TRP A 14 6.82 -3.42 -8.44
N ALA A 15 7.25 -4.16 -7.42
CA ALA A 15 6.61 -4.10 -6.11
C ALA A 15 6.72 -2.71 -5.47
N GLY A 16 7.88 -2.07 -5.56
CA GLY A 16 8.08 -0.69 -5.08
C GLY A 16 7.23 0.32 -5.85
N ALA A 17 7.20 0.22 -7.19
CA ALA A 17 6.37 1.09 -8.03
C ALA A 17 4.88 0.94 -7.74
N LEU A 18 4.40 -0.29 -7.54
CA LEU A 18 3.00 -0.55 -7.18
C LEU A 18 2.65 0.00 -5.79
N LEU A 19 3.53 -0.12 -4.79
CA LEU A 19 3.31 0.50 -3.48
C LEU A 19 3.25 2.03 -3.56
N LEU A 20 4.06 2.65 -4.43
CA LEU A 20 3.99 4.09 -4.67
C LEU A 20 2.69 4.48 -5.37
N LEU A 21 2.20 3.65 -6.30
CA LEU A 21 0.91 3.85 -6.95
C LEU A 21 -0.24 3.73 -5.94
N GLU A 22 -0.20 2.75 -5.05
CA GLU A 22 -1.16 2.62 -3.94
C GLU A 22 -1.10 3.84 -3.01
N ALA A 23 0.08 4.36 -2.71
CA ALA A 23 0.22 5.59 -1.93
C ALA A 23 -0.52 6.77 -2.57
N LEU A 24 -0.42 6.91 -3.89
CA LEU A 24 -1.15 7.95 -4.64
C LEU A 24 -2.66 7.70 -4.63
N GLY A 25 -3.09 6.44 -4.79
CA GLY A 25 -4.50 6.06 -4.69
C GLY A 25 -5.08 6.36 -3.30
N MET A 26 -4.36 6.01 -2.24
CA MET A 26 -4.75 6.31 -0.87
C MET A 26 -4.79 7.81 -0.58
N LEU A 27 -3.88 8.59 -1.16
CA LEU A 27 -3.91 10.05 -1.04
C LEU A 27 -5.14 10.63 -1.75
N ALA A 28 -5.48 10.13 -2.94
CA ALA A 28 -6.68 10.54 -3.65
C ALA A 28 -7.95 10.21 -2.86
N ILE A 29 -8.02 9.01 -2.24
CA ILE A 29 -9.11 8.62 -1.34
C ILE A 29 -9.18 9.57 -0.14
N ALA A 30 -8.04 9.88 0.50
CA ALA A 30 -8.00 10.79 1.64
C ALA A 30 -8.56 12.18 1.29
N VAL A 31 -8.14 12.75 0.15
CA VAL A 31 -8.63 14.05 -0.32
C VAL A 31 -10.12 13.99 -0.67
N TRP A 32 -10.57 12.95 -1.37
CA TRP A 32 -11.97 12.76 -1.70
C TRP A 32 -12.84 12.67 -0.45
N THR A 33 -12.45 11.84 0.52
CA THR A 33 -13.16 11.67 1.79
C THR A 33 -13.18 12.97 2.59
N ALA A 34 -12.08 13.72 2.64
CA ALA A 34 -12.04 15.02 3.32
C ALA A 34 -13.03 16.00 2.70
N ILE A 35 -13.07 16.11 1.36
CA ILE A 35 -14.00 17.01 0.65
C ILE A 35 -15.46 16.56 0.86
N SER A 36 -15.72 15.26 0.76
CA SER A 36 -17.06 14.69 0.95
C SER A 36 -17.58 14.96 2.36
N ALA A 37 -16.74 14.77 3.38
CA ALA A 37 -17.08 15.02 4.78
C ALA A 37 -17.48 16.47 5.05
N LEU A 38 -16.93 17.44 4.32
CA LEU A 38 -17.30 18.86 4.48
C LEU A 38 -18.68 19.18 3.87
N GLY A 39 -19.18 18.35 2.96
CA GLY A 39 -20.53 18.47 2.40
C GLY A 39 -21.60 17.74 3.21
N ASP A 40 -21.20 16.90 4.16
CA ASP A 40 -22.11 16.09 4.98
C ASP A 40 -22.74 16.88 6.12
N PRO A 41 -23.86 16.38 6.70
CA PRO A 41 -24.44 16.95 7.90
C PRO A 41 -23.43 17.06 9.05
N PRO A 42 -23.53 18.09 9.93
CA PRO A 42 -22.53 18.38 10.97
C PRO A 42 -22.14 17.20 11.85
N GLN A 43 -23.08 16.29 12.14
CA GLN A 43 -22.84 15.12 12.97
C GLN A 43 -21.90 14.07 12.34
N HIS A 44 -21.68 14.12 11.02
CA HIS A 44 -20.84 13.16 10.28
C HIS A 44 -19.46 13.73 9.89
N ILE A 45 -19.29 15.05 9.93
CA ILE A 45 -18.05 15.74 9.52
C ILE A 45 -16.84 15.20 10.30
N ALA A 46 -16.95 15.09 11.63
CA ALA A 46 -15.84 14.65 12.48
C ALA A 46 -15.36 13.23 12.11
N GLY A 47 -16.29 12.31 11.87
CA GLY A 47 -15.98 10.94 11.45
C GLY A 47 -15.32 10.90 10.07
N GLY A 48 -15.85 11.66 9.11
CA GLY A 48 -15.28 11.75 7.77
C GLY A 48 -13.87 12.35 7.74
N ILE A 49 -13.63 13.43 8.50
CA ILE A 49 -12.29 14.03 8.61
C ILE A 49 -11.30 13.09 9.32
N PHE A 50 -11.74 12.36 10.35
CA PHE A 50 -10.91 11.35 11.01
C PHE A 50 -10.49 10.24 10.03
N LEU A 51 -11.43 9.71 9.23
CA LEU A 51 -11.13 8.72 8.21
C LEU A 51 -10.18 9.26 7.13
N ALA A 52 -10.38 10.51 6.71
CA ALA A 52 -9.48 11.17 5.76
C ALA A 52 -8.05 11.30 6.32
N ALA A 53 -7.89 11.63 7.60
CA ALA A 53 -6.59 11.70 8.26
C ALA A 53 -5.90 10.33 8.33
N LEU A 54 -6.65 9.26 8.66
CA LEU A 54 -6.13 7.89 8.63
C LEU A 54 -5.68 7.48 7.22
N ALA A 55 -6.48 7.79 6.20
CA ALA A 55 -6.14 7.52 4.80
C ALA A 55 -4.87 8.27 4.35
N ALA A 56 -4.72 9.54 4.75
CA ALA A 56 -3.51 10.31 4.50
C ALA A 56 -2.28 9.74 5.21
N GLY A 57 -2.44 9.29 6.46
CA GLY A 57 -1.38 8.60 7.21
C GLY A 57 -0.95 7.29 6.54
N ALA A 58 -1.91 6.50 6.06
CA ALA A 58 -1.66 5.30 5.28
C ALA A 58 -0.93 5.58 3.96
N ALA A 59 -1.35 6.63 3.22
CA ALA A 59 -0.67 7.07 2.02
C ALA A 59 0.80 7.45 2.29
N PHE A 60 1.05 8.18 3.36
CA PHE A 60 2.41 8.53 3.77
C PHE A 60 3.25 7.30 4.14
N PHE A 61 2.66 6.36 4.90
CA PHE A 61 3.30 5.09 5.24
C PHE A 61 3.68 4.29 3.99
N LEU A 62 2.76 4.13 3.04
CA LEU A 62 2.99 3.44 1.77
C LEU A 62 4.08 4.10 0.94
N LEU A 63 4.10 5.43 0.89
CA LEU A 63 5.13 6.18 0.19
C LEU A 63 6.52 5.89 0.77
N GLN A 64 6.64 5.85 2.09
CA GLN A 64 7.88 5.52 2.77
C GLN A 64 8.26 4.04 2.60
N ALA A 65 7.29 3.13 2.67
CA ALA A 65 7.50 1.69 2.44
C ALA A 65 7.94 1.40 1.00
N GLY A 66 7.32 2.03 0.01
CA GLY A 66 7.67 1.92 -1.41
C GLY A 66 9.08 2.44 -1.68
N ARG A 67 9.46 3.61 -1.14
CA ARG A 67 10.85 4.11 -1.22
C ARG A 67 11.84 3.17 -0.55
N ALA A 68 11.54 2.74 0.68
CA ALA A 68 12.37 1.79 1.40
C ALA A 68 12.54 0.44 0.68
N MET A 69 11.50 -0.02 -0.02
CA MET A 69 11.52 -1.19 -0.88
C MET A 69 12.38 -0.96 -2.12
N LEU A 70 12.45 0.24 -2.68
CA LEU A 70 13.37 0.57 -3.77
C LEU A 70 14.82 0.77 -3.28
N ASP A 71 15.00 1.10 -2.00
CA ASP A 71 16.31 1.38 -1.39
C ASP A 71 16.99 0.15 -0.75
N GLY A 72 16.35 -1.02 -0.73
CA GLY A 72 16.98 -2.24 -0.18
C GLY A 72 16.67 -2.51 1.28
N ARG A 73 15.79 -1.73 1.90
CA ARG A 73 15.61 -1.75 3.35
C ARG A 73 14.70 -2.90 3.77
N SER A 74 15.22 -3.79 4.61
CA SER A 74 14.59 -5.05 5.03
C SER A 74 13.21 -4.90 5.70
N TRP A 75 12.96 -3.77 6.36
CA TRP A 75 11.68 -3.48 7.03
C TRP A 75 10.51 -3.27 6.06
N SER A 76 10.79 -2.83 4.82
CA SER A 76 9.78 -2.52 3.81
C SER A 76 8.87 -3.71 3.49
N ARG A 77 9.41 -4.94 3.56
CA ARG A 77 8.64 -6.17 3.32
C ARG A 77 7.57 -6.39 4.37
N ALA A 78 7.93 -6.26 5.65
CA ALA A 78 6.98 -6.44 6.75
C ALA A 78 5.91 -5.35 6.68
N GLY A 79 6.30 -4.11 6.39
CA GLY A 79 5.37 -3.00 6.20
C GLY A 79 4.39 -3.22 5.05
N ALA A 80 4.88 -3.69 3.90
CA ALA A 80 4.03 -4.01 2.75
C ALA A 80 3.05 -5.14 3.07
N VAL A 81 3.49 -6.23 3.70
CA VAL A 81 2.59 -7.34 4.09
C VAL A 81 1.51 -6.86 5.05
N VAL A 82 1.87 -6.08 6.08
CA VAL A 82 0.90 -5.52 7.03
C VAL A 82 -0.13 -4.65 6.30
N TRP A 83 0.33 -3.79 5.40
CA TRP A 83 -0.57 -2.96 4.60
C TRP A 83 -1.52 -3.80 3.75
N GLN A 84 -1.02 -4.82 3.04
CA GLN A 84 -1.90 -5.63 2.19
C GLN A 84 -2.97 -6.38 2.99
N VAL A 85 -2.68 -6.81 4.23
CA VAL A 85 -3.69 -7.37 5.13
C VAL A 85 -4.72 -6.32 5.55
N LEU A 86 -4.28 -5.11 5.90
CA LEU A 86 -5.18 -4.00 6.24
C LEU A 86 -6.05 -3.61 5.03
N GLN A 87 -5.49 -3.55 3.82
CA GLN A 87 -6.21 -3.23 2.60
C GLN A 87 -7.29 -4.26 2.28
N LEU A 88 -7.07 -5.55 2.56
CA LEU A 88 -8.12 -6.56 2.46
C LEU A 88 -9.25 -6.32 3.47
N GLY A 89 -8.92 -5.89 4.68
CA GLY A 89 -9.93 -5.45 5.66
C GLY A 89 -10.72 -4.23 5.18
N VAL A 90 -10.04 -3.24 4.58
CA VAL A 90 -10.68 -2.05 3.99
C VAL A 90 -11.57 -2.44 2.80
N ALA A 91 -11.12 -3.35 1.94
CA ALA A 91 -11.92 -3.88 0.84
C ALA A 91 -13.19 -4.57 1.34
N ALA A 92 -13.07 -5.39 2.39
CA ALA A 92 -14.21 -6.05 3.03
C ALA A 92 -15.17 -5.03 3.67
N GLY A 93 -14.66 -3.99 4.34
CA GLY A 93 -15.49 -2.92 4.92
C GLY A 93 -16.14 -2.01 3.87
N THR A 94 -15.52 -1.85 2.70
CA THR A 94 -16.09 -1.13 1.55
C THR A 94 -17.26 -1.91 0.94
N PHE A 95 -17.26 -3.23 1.11
CA PHE A 95 -18.34 -4.11 0.72
C PHE A 95 -19.47 -4.04 1.75
N ASP A 96 -20.28 -2.98 1.67
CA ASP A 96 -21.44 -2.79 2.56
C ASP A 96 -22.65 -3.60 2.09
N GLY A 97 -22.55 -4.94 2.16
CA GLY A 97 -23.68 -5.86 1.91
C GLY A 97 -24.30 -5.85 0.50
N GLY A 98 -23.72 -5.10 -0.46
CA GLY A 98 -24.23 -4.92 -1.82
C GLY A 98 -24.64 -3.48 -2.16
N GLU A 99 -24.78 -2.59 -1.16
CA GLU A 99 -25.11 -1.17 -1.37
C GLU A 99 -23.87 -0.29 -1.53
N GLY A 100 -22.74 -0.71 -0.92
CA GLY A 100 -21.44 -0.07 -1.13
C GLY A 100 -20.89 -0.26 -2.56
N PRO A 101 -19.89 0.54 -2.97
CA PRO A 101 -19.29 0.44 -4.30
C PRO A 101 -18.50 -0.88 -4.45
N VAL A 102 -19.20 -1.96 -4.82
CA VAL A 102 -18.64 -3.30 -4.99
C VAL A 102 -17.43 -3.31 -5.93
N TRP A 103 -17.48 -2.52 -7.00
CA TRP A 103 -16.37 -2.40 -7.95
C TRP A 103 -15.09 -1.88 -7.28
N LEU A 104 -15.20 -0.96 -6.32
CA LEU A 104 -14.05 -0.42 -5.59
C LEU A 104 -13.48 -1.46 -4.64
N ALA A 105 -14.34 -2.16 -3.89
CA ALA A 105 -13.93 -3.26 -3.02
C ALA A 105 -13.14 -4.34 -3.79
N LEU A 106 -13.61 -4.71 -4.98
CA LEU A 106 -12.93 -5.68 -5.84
C LEU A 106 -11.56 -5.18 -6.33
N ILE A 107 -11.46 -3.92 -6.75
CA ILE A 107 -10.17 -3.33 -7.18
C ILE A 107 -9.17 -3.36 -6.03
N LEU A 108 -9.57 -2.93 -4.83
CA LEU A 108 -8.71 -2.93 -3.64
C LEU A 108 -8.24 -4.34 -3.28
N ALA A 109 -9.14 -5.33 -3.33
CA ALA A 109 -8.81 -6.72 -3.03
C ALA A 109 -7.84 -7.33 -4.06
N VAL A 110 -8.08 -7.11 -5.35
CA VAL A 110 -7.22 -7.62 -6.44
C VAL A 110 -5.82 -7.00 -6.35
N LEU A 111 -5.72 -5.68 -6.14
CA LEU A 111 -4.44 -5.01 -5.95
C LEU A 111 -3.70 -5.57 -4.73
N ALA A 112 -4.43 -5.78 -3.63
CA ALA A 112 -3.83 -6.30 -2.41
C ALA A 112 -3.21 -7.68 -2.59
N VAL A 113 -3.96 -8.58 -3.24
CA VAL A 113 -3.49 -9.93 -3.54
C VAL A 113 -2.31 -9.90 -4.51
N ALA A 114 -2.37 -9.07 -5.56
CA ALA A 114 -1.30 -8.98 -6.55
C ALA A 114 0.03 -8.52 -5.92
N ILE A 115 -0.01 -7.48 -5.08
CA ILE A 115 1.20 -6.96 -4.42
C ILE A 115 1.66 -7.92 -3.32
N MET A 116 0.76 -8.54 -2.58
CA MET A 116 1.10 -9.57 -1.59
C MET A 116 1.90 -10.70 -2.25
N VAL A 117 1.43 -11.21 -3.39
CA VAL A 117 2.13 -12.26 -4.15
C VAL A 117 3.52 -11.79 -4.58
N LEU A 118 3.65 -10.56 -5.09
CA LEU A 118 4.95 -10.02 -5.50
C LEU A 118 5.93 -9.87 -4.32
N VAL A 119 5.46 -9.35 -3.19
CA VAL A 119 6.26 -9.11 -1.97
C VAL A 119 6.73 -10.43 -1.34
N LEU A 120 5.92 -11.49 -1.43
CA LEU A 120 6.25 -12.83 -0.92
C LEU A 120 7.16 -13.64 -1.85
N ARG A 121 7.41 -13.19 -3.10
CA ARG A 121 8.33 -13.90 -3.99
C ARG A 121 9.77 -13.91 -3.44
N ARG A 122 10.42 -15.07 -3.55
CA ARG A 122 11.80 -15.33 -3.08
C ARG A 122 12.82 -14.31 -3.59
N SER A 123 12.62 -13.75 -4.80
CA SER A 123 13.47 -12.71 -5.38
C SER A 123 13.52 -11.43 -4.53
N VAL A 124 12.41 -11.06 -3.88
CA VAL A 124 12.34 -9.91 -2.98
C VAL A 124 13.03 -10.24 -1.65
N THR A 125 12.87 -11.49 -1.17
CA THR A 125 13.50 -11.95 0.08
C THR A 125 15.03 -11.91 0.02
N LEU A 126 15.61 -12.34 -1.10
CA LEU A 126 17.07 -12.39 -1.29
C LEU A 126 17.69 -11.00 -1.43
N TRP A 127 16.98 -10.07 -2.06
CA TRP A 127 17.49 -8.71 -2.25
C TRP A 127 17.45 -7.87 -0.96
N LEU A 128 16.51 -8.15 -0.06
CA LEU A 128 16.36 -7.46 1.23
C LEU A 128 17.24 -8.00 2.37
N ARG A 129 18.06 -9.05 2.13
CA ARG A 129 19.01 -9.62 3.10
C ARG A 129 20.43 -9.64 2.52
N PRO A 130 21.23 -8.57 2.68
CA PRO A 130 22.61 -8.57 2.22
C PRO A 130 23.59 -9.37 3.11
N GLU A 131 23.22 -9.72 4.35
CA GLU A 131 24.18 -9.91 5.46
C GLU A 131 24.31 -11.33 6.03
N VAL A 132 24.04 -12.40 5.29
CA VAL A 132 24.26 -13.78 5.82
C VAL A 132 25.53 -14.45 5.25
N GLU A 133 26.30 -13.74 4.42
CA GLU A 133 27.58 -14.22 3.89
C GLU A 133 28.67 -13.17 4.16
N SER A 134 29.18 -13.13 5.39
CA SER A 134 30.46 -12.49 5.74
C SER A 134 31.14 -13.27 6.85
#